data_AF-A0A9W6L8Z1-F1
#
_entry.id   AF-A0A9W6L8Z1-F1
#
_cell.length_a   1.000
_cell.length_b   1.000
_cell.length_c   1.000
_cell.angle_alpha   90.00
_cell.angle_beta   90.00
_cell.angle_gamma   90.00
#
_symmetry.space_group_name_H-M   'P 1'
#
loop_
_entity.id
_entity.type
_entity.pdbx_description
1 polymer ?
#
loop_
_entity_poly.entity_id
_entity_poly.type
_entity_poly.pdbx_seq_one_letter_code
_entity_poly.pdbx_strand_id
1 'polypeptide(L)'
;MTAALLPAPTAPDVPEMPDHMSVTVAVTGGLDGVQRVVTLLRGRGYPVRGLTADLADDDTGALGVRLPLTAEEAELLVARLHRLPAVLHATVG
;
A
#
# COMPACT_ATOMS: atom_id res chain seq x y z
N MET A 1 4.68 56.60 16.32
CA MET A 1 4.73 55.22 16.85
C MET A 1 4.23 54.30 15.75
N THR A 2 5.15 53.66 15.02
CA THR A 2 4.83 52.86 13.83
C THR A 2 4.83 51.40 14.25
N ALA A 3 3.68 50.73 14.18
CA ALA A 3 3.56 49.31 14.50
C ALA A 3 4.21 48.47 13.38
N ALA A 4 5.21 47.67 13.73
CA ALA A 4 5.82 46.72 12.82
C ALA A 4 4.85 45.57 12.53
N LEU A 5 4.45 45.42 11.27
CA LEU A 5 3.69 44.29 10.79
C LEU A 5 4.62 43.06 10.75
N LEU A 6 4.41 42.12 11.67
CA LEU A 6 5.12 40.83 11.66
C LEU A 6 4.78 40.07 10.37
N PRO A 7 5.76 39.49 9.64
CA PRO A 7 5.46 38.59 8.53
C PRO A 7 4.71 37.36 9.05
N ALA A 8 3.70 36.93 8.28
CA ALA A 8 2.90 35.74 8.58
C ALA A 8 3.80 34.51 8.74
N PRO A 9 3.43 33.54 9.60
CA PRO A 9 4.19 32.31 9.77
C PRO A 9 4.30 31.61 8.41
N THR A 10 5.52 31.45 7.91
CA THR A 10 5.83 30.58 6.79
C THR A 10 5.27 29.21 7.13
N ALA A 11 4.25 28.77 6.40
CA ALA A 11 3.71 27.42 6.56
C ALA A 11 4.90 26.44 6.48
N PRO A 12 4.98 25.43 7.36
CA PRO A 12 6.04 24.44 7.26
C PRO A 12 6.00 23.83 5.85
N ASP A 13 7.16 23.73 5.20
CA ASP A 13 7.36 22.87 4.03
C ASP A 13 6.81 21.49 4.40
N VAL A 14 5.57 21.22 4.00
CA VAL A 14 4.97 19.91 4.13
C VAL A 14 5.78 19.06 3.16
N PRO A 15 6.60 18.09 3.64
CA PRO A 15 7.31 17.22 2.72
C PRO A 15 6.25 16.61 1.82
N GLU A 16 6.39 16.81 0.50
CA GLU A 16 5.53 16.20 -0.51
C GLU A 16 5.34 14.74 -0.10
N MET A 17 4.16 14.44 0.41
CA MET A 17 3.90 13.15 1.00
C MET A 17 4.01 12.16 -0.15
N PRO A 18 4.94 11.19 -0.11
CA PRO A 18 5.17 10.31 -1.26
C PRO A 18 3.84 9.73 -1.68
N ASP A 19 3.53 9.72 -2.98
CA ASP A 19 2.24 9.23 -3.47
C ASP A 19 2.01 7.81 -2.93
N HIS A 20 1.05 7.68 -2.01
CA HIS A 20 0.73 6.41 -1.41
C HIS A 20 -0.22 5.70 -2.35
N MET A 21 0.29 4.68 -3.01
CA MET A 21 -0.51 3.84 -3.90
C MET A 21 -1.19 2.75 -3.10
N SER A 22 -2.46 2.47 -3.45
CA SER A 22 -3.25 1.42 -2.83
C SER A 22 -3.27 0.21 -3.75
N VAL A 23 -2.88 -0.94 -3.24
CA VAL A 23 -2.93 -2.22 -3.96
C VAL A 23 -3.94 -3.12 -3.25
N THR A 24 -4.92 -3.59 -4.01
CA THR A 24 -5.93 -4.52 -3.54
C THR A 24 -5.63 -5.90 -4.09
N VAL A 25 -5.62 -6.92 -3.23
CA VAL A 25 -5.29 -8.29 -3.58
C VAL A 25 -6.40 -9.22 -3.10
N ALA A 26 -7.02 -9.95 -4.02
CA ALA A 26 -7.89 -11.06 -3.68
C ALA A 26 -7.05 -12.33 -3.54
N VAL A 27 -7.22 -13.05 -2.43
CA VAL A 27 -6.45 -14.25 -2.08
C VAL A 27 -7.35 -15.45 -1.82
N THR A 28 -6.75 -16.64 -1.92
CA THR A 28 -7.32 -17.92 -1.49
C THR A 28 -6.42 -18.59 -0.44
N GLY A 29 -6.98 -19.51 0.33
CA GLY A 29 -6.33 -20.14 1.48
C GLY A 29 -6.36 -19.27 2.73
N GLY A 30 -7.36 -18.39 2.83
CA GLY A 30 -7.62 -17.53 3.99
C GLY A 30 -6.38 -16.79 4.48
N LEU A 31 -6.09 -16.95 5.78
CA LEU A 31 -4.97 -16.29 6.44
C LEU A 31 -3.60 -16.70 5.85
N ASP A 32 -3.43 -17.95 5.41
CA ASP A 32 -2.18 -18.41 4.80
C ASP A 32 -1.92 -17.70 3.47
N GLY A 33 -2.99 -17.44 2.71
CA GLY A 33 -2.93 -16.65 1.49
C GLY A 33 -2.45 -15.23 1.76
N VAL A 34 -3.02 -14.58 2.78
CA VAL A 34 -2.59 -13.25 3.25
C VAL A 34 -1.11 -13.27 3.68
N GLN A 35 -0.71 -14.27 4.48
CA GLN A 35 0.66 -14.39 4.96
C GLN A 35 1.67 -14.51 3.81
N ARG A 36 1.35 -15.27 2.75
CA ARG A 36 2.21 -15.39 1.56
C ARG A 36 2.41 -14.05 0.87
N VAL A 37 1.35 -13.26 0.72
CA VAL A 37 1.43 -11.91 0.14
C VAL A 37 2.30 -11.01 1.01
N VAL A 38 2.07 -10.97 2.32
CA VAL A 38 2.87 -10.17 3.28
C VAL A 38 4.34 -10.58 3.26
N THR A 39 4.61 -11.87 3.15
CA THR A 39 5.97 -12.42 3.05
C THR A 39 6.66 -11.95 1.78
N LEU A 40 5.97 -11.94 0.63
CA LEU A 40 6.51 -11.39 -0.61
C LEU A 40 6.83 -9.90 -0.46
N LEU A 41 5.90 -9.12 0.10
CA LEU A 41 6.08 -7.68 0.28
C LEU A 41 7.32 -7.39 1.12
N ARG A 42 7.45 -8.05 2.27
CA ARG A 42 8.62 -7.90 3.16
C ARG A 42 9.90 -8.43 2.52
N GLY A 43 9.86 -9.59 1.88
CA GLY A 43 11.03 -10.21 1.25
C GLY A 43 11.62 -9.37 0.12
N ARG A 44 10.82 -8.49 -0.48
CA ARG A 44 11.27 -7.54 -1.51
C ARG A 44 11.50 -6.12 -1.00
N GLY A 45 11.35 -5.88 0.31
CA GLY A 45 11.59 -4.58 0.93
C GLY A 45 10.52 -3.53 0.60
N TYR A 46 9.31 -3.94 0.24
CA TYR A 46 8.20 -3.00 0.00
C TYR A 46 7.79 -2.30 1.31
N PRO A 47 7.84 -0.96 1.39
CA PRO A 47 7.60 -0.22 2.63
C PRO A 47 6.10 -0.06 2.93
N VAL A 48 5.47 -1.12 3.49
CA VAL A 48 4.05 -1.13 3.85
C VAL A 48 3.74 -0.07 4.90
N ARG A 49 2.82 0.86 4.58
CA ARG A 49 2.35 1.94 5.48
C ARG A 49 0.97 1.67 6.07
N GLY A 50 0.18 0.83 5.41
CA GLY A 50 -1.11 0.37 5.90
C GLY A 50 -1.45 -0.98 5.31
N LEU A 51 -2.13 -1.80 6.10
CA LEU A 51 -2.57 -3.12 5.69
C LEU A 51 -3.92 -3.42 6.35
N THR A 52 -4.89 -3.85 5.54
CA THR A 52 -6.19 -4.35 5.99
C THR A 52 -6.44 -5.70 5.35
N ALA A 53 -6.91 -6.66 6.13
CA ALA A 53 -7.24 -7.98 5.62
C ALA A 53 -8.66 -8.33 6.06
N ASP A 54 -9.52 -8.61 5.09
CA ASP A 54 -10.87 -9.09 5.29
C ASP A 54 -10.92 -10.55 4.84
N LEU A 55 -11.23 -11.46 5.76
CA LEU A 55 -11.30 -12.89 5.50
C LEU A 55 -12.75 -13.33 5.46
N ALA A 56 -13.10 -14.15 4.48
CA ALA A 56 -14.41 -14.75 4.35
C ALA A 56 -14.39 -16.21 4.85
N ASP A 57 -15.57 -16.74 5.17
CA ASP A 57 -15.73 -18.12 5.68
C ASP A 57 -15.42 -19.20 4.63
N ASP A 58 -15.29 -18.84 3.36
CA ASP A 58 -15.02 -19.74 2.23
C ASP A 58 -13.52 -19.86 1.87
N ASP A 59 -12.63 -19.56 2.82
CA ASP A 59 -11.17 -19.52 2.64
C ASP A 59 -10.70 -18.52 1.57
N THR A 60 -11.53 -17.53 1.22
CA THR A 60 -11.10 -16.37 0.42
C THR A 60 -10.81 -15.17 1.31
N GLY A 61 -10.10 -14.18 0.75
CA GLY A 61 -9.86 -12.93 1.45
C GLY A 61 -9.52 -11.78 0.52
N ALA A 62 -9.67 -10.57 1.03
CA ALA A 62 -9.24 -9.34 0.39
C ALA A 62 -8.19 -8.66 1.26
N LEU A 63 -7.08 -8.25 0.64
CA LEU A 63 -5.99 -7.54 1.28
C LEU A 63 -5.85 -6.16 0.62
N GLY A 64 -6.03 -5.10 1.41
CA GLY A 64 -5.71 -3.73 1.01
C GLY A 64 -4.34 -3.34 1.57
N VAL A 65 -3.45 -2.84 0.72
CA VAL A 65 -2.09 -2.45 1.12
C VAL A 65 -1.80 -1.03 0.63
N ARG A 66 -1.30 -0.16 1.51
CA ARG A 66 -0.83 1.19 1.16
C ARG A 66 0.69 1.25 1.19
N LEU A 67 1.29 1.69 0.08
CA LEU A 67 2.73 1.69 -0.16
C LEU A 67 3.13 2.97 -0.90
N PRO A 68 4.23 3.66 -0.53
CA PRO A 68 4.79 4.74 -1.34
C PRO A 68 5.50 4.14 -2.55
N LEU A 69 4.78 4.02 -3.67
CA LEU A 69 5.28 3.46 -4.92
C LEU A 69 4.97 4.40 -6.06
N THR A 70 5.86 4.43 -7.04
CA THR A 70 5.54 4.96 -8.37
C THR A 70 4.57 4.02 -9.10
N ALA A 71 3.91 4.54 -10.16
CA ALA A 71 3.01 3.74 -10.98
C ALA A 71 3.71 2.50 -11.58
N GLU A 72 4.95 2.66 -12.06
CA GLU A 72 5.75 1.56 -12.64
C GLU A 72 6.07 0.47 -11.58
N GLU A 73 6.43 0.88 -10.36
CA GLU A 73 6.70 -0.05 -9.27
C GLU A 73 5.44 -0.80 -8.81
N ALA A 74 4.28 -0.15 -8.86
CA ALA A 74 3.01 -0.76 -8.52
C ALA A 74 2.55 -1.77 -9.58
N GLU A 75 2.69 -1.46 -10.87
CA GLU A 75 2.45 -2.43 -11.95
C GLU A 75 3.35 -3.66 -11.81
N LEU A 76 4.63 -3.44 -11.53
CA LEU A 76 5.59 -4.50 -11.29
C LEU A 76 5.25 -5.34 -10.06
N LEU A 77 4.75 -4.71 -8.99
CA LEU A 77 4.25 -5.41 -7.81
C LEU A 77 3.04 -6.28 -8.17
N VAL A 78 2.04 -5.74 -8.88
CA VAL A 78 0.85 -6.49 -9.31
C VAL A 78 1.23 -7.69 -10.17
N ALA A 79 2.12 -7.50 -11.15
CA ALA A 79 2.60 -8.58 -12.00
C ALA A 79 3.32 -9.70 -11.20
N ARG A 80 3.96 -9.35 -10.08
CA ARG A 80 4.58 -10.33 -9.16
C ARG A 80 3.54 -11.02 -8.30
N LEU A 81 2.55 -10.29 -7.80
CA LEU A 81 1.47 -10.84 -6.99
C LEU A 81 0.67 -11.88 -7.77
N HIS A 82 0.36 -11.65 -9.05
CA HIS A 82 -0.31 -12.65 -9.90
C HIS A 82 0.49 -13.94 -10.11
N ARG A 83 1.79 -13.97 -9.80
CA ARG A 83 2.60 -15.20 -9.85
C ARG A 83 2.51 -16.02 -8.57
N LEU A 84 1.92 -15.48 -7.50
CA LEU A 84 1.69 -16.23 -6.28
C LEU A 84 0.45 -17.12 -6.45
N PRO A 85 0.54 -18.44 -6.19
CA PRO A 85 -0.60 -19.35 -6.32
C PRO A 85 -1.79 -18.99 -5.41
N ALA A 86 -1.53 -18.26 -4.32
CA ALA A 86 -2.55 -17.82 -3.38
C ALA A 86 -3.28 -16.54 -3.82
N VAL A 87 -2.86 -15.88 -4.90
CA VAL A 87 -3.47 -14.64 -5.39
C VAL A 87 -4.42 -14.96 -6.54
N LEU A 88 -5.70 -14.65 -6.33
CA LEU A 88 -6.74 -14.78 -7.35
C LEU A 88 -6.74 -13.57 -8.28
N HIS A 89 -6.57 -12.37 -7.71
CA HIS A 89 -6.55 -11.13 -8.45
C HIS A 89 -5.78 -10.04 -7.68
N ALA A 90 -5.26 -9.05 -8.40
CA ALA A 90 -4.54 -7.93 -7.82
C ALA A 90 -4.67 -6.71 -8.72
N THR A 91 -4.96 -5.54 -8.14
CA THR A 91 -5.12 -4.28 -8.85
C THR A 91 -4.52 -3.12 -8.08
N VAL A 92 -4.20 -2.06 -8.81
CA VAL A 92 -3.78 -0.78 -8.25
C VAL A 92 -4.94 0.20 -8.32
N GLY A 93 -5.13 1.00 -7.27
CA GLY A 93 -6.14 2.05 -7.18
C GLY A 93 -5.55 3.42 -6.85
#